data_AF-A0A6I6R051-F1
#
_entry.id   AF-A0A6I6R051-F1
#
_cell.length_a   1.000
_cell.length_b   1.000
_cell.length_c   1.000
_cell.angle_alpha   90.00
_cell.angle_beta   90.00
_cell.angle_gamma   90.00
#
_symmetry.space_group_name_H-M   'P 1'
#
loop_
_entity.id
_entity.type
_entity.pdbx_description
1 polymer ?
#
loop_
_entity_poly.entity_id
_entity_poly.type
_entity_poly.pdbx_seq_one_letter_code
_entity_poly.pdbx_strand_id
1 'polypeptide(L)'
;MKPRKEDVMSDDEKPFVITLGECPFCGGSVEAEIGVTVHGDSPNCYYWYATHPHCPNHCPIGMLNATDPVRRYPDRLTEGTAQALYAAEWKRDCDLVRAPRTCPRCGGAVEFKENGAGWVMLGCPGCDEWVRHGDTFADLAREWDGKAKGIEARLRKGAKGRELAAMLNESHS
;
A
#
# COMPACT_ATOMS: atom_id res chain seq x y z
N MET A 1 -14.50 28.89 -41.05
CA MET A 1 -13.90 28.24 -39.85
C MET A 1 -14.78 28.56 -38.65
N LYS A 2 -15.46 27.56 -38.09
CA LYS A 2 -16.13 27.72 -36.79
C LYS A 2 -15.06 27.52 -35.69
N PRO A 3 -15.01 28.35 -34.64
CA PRO A 3 -14.11 28.10 -33.53
C PRO A 3 -14.47 26.75 -32.90
N ARG A 4 -13.44 25.95 -32.56
CA ARG A 4 -13.62 24.75 -31.72
C ARG A 4 -14.26 25.22 -30.43
N LYS A 5 -15.34 24.55 -30.01
CA LYS A 5 -15.84 24.67 -28.63
C LYS A 5 -14.64 24.39 -27.73
N GLU A 6 -14.23 25.39 -26.96
CA GLU A 6 -13.51 25.15 -25.73
C GLU A 6 -14.42 24.22 -24.92
N ASP A 7 -13.92 23.04 -24.58
CA ASP A 7 -14.61 22.08 -23.73
C ASP A 7 -14.75 22.75 -22.35
N VAL A 8 -15.85 23.47 -22.16
CA VAL A 8 -16.26 24.00 -20.85
C VAL A 8 -16.62 22.79 -20.01
N MET A 9 -15.64 22.25 -19.28
CA MET A 9 -15.86 21.30 -18.20
C MET A 9 -16.96 21.86 -17.30
N SER A 10 -18.00 21.07 -17.04
CA SER A 10 -19.04 21.44 -16.08
C SER A 10 -18.38 21.76 -14.72
N ASP A 11 -18.92 22.69 -13.94
CA ASP A 11 -18.46 22.93 -12.57
C ASP A 11 -18.51 21.63 -11.73
N ASP A 12 -19.39 20.68 -12.10
CA ASP A 12 -19.54 19.36 -11.49
C ASP A 12 -18.42 18.35 -11.85
N GLU A 13 -17.52 18.67 -12.79
CA GLU A 13 -16.40 17.81 -13.24
C GLU A 13 -15.02 18.36 -12.83
N LYS A 14 -14.99 19.44 -12.04
CA LYS A 14 -13.73 20.04 -11.59
C LYS A 14 -13.05 19.16 -10.54
N PRO A 15 -11.74 18.88 -10.68
CA PRO A 15 -11.00 18.22 -9.63
C PRO A 15 -11.06 19.02 -8.32
N PHE A 16 -11.07 18.31 -7.20
CA PHE A 16 -11.06 18.89 -5.86
C PHE A 16 -9.90 18.34 -5.04
N VAL A 17 -9.39 19.14 -4.11
CA VAL A 17 -8.26 18.76 -3.26
C VAL A 17 -8.77 18.17 -1.95
N ILE A 18 -8.21 17.04 -1.56
CA ILE A 18 -8.45 16.41 -0.26
C ILE A 18 -7.15 16.24 0.52
N THR A 19 -7.23 16.32 1.84
CA THR A 19 -6.20 15.79 2.72
C THR A 19 -6.31 14.26 2.75
N LEU A 20 -5.28 13.56 2.29
CA LEU A 20 -5.21 12.09 2.39
C LEU A 20 -4.83 11.63 3.80
N GLY A 21 -3.97 12.39 4.48
CA GLY A 21 -3.47 12.09 5.81
C GLY A 21 -1.96 12.33 5.91
N GLU A 22 -1.32 11.64 6.85
CA GLU A 22 0.11 11.83 7.13
C GLU A 22 1.01 10.95 6.24
N CYS A 23 2.13 11.51 5.79
CA CYS A 23 3.22 10.80 5.12
C CYS A 23 3.84 9.75 6.06
N PRO A 24 4.12 8.52 5.60
CA PRO A 24 4.71 7.49 6.45
C PRO A 24 6.20 7.72 6.75
N PHE A 25 6.88 8.58 5.98
CA PHE A 25 8.31 8.83 6.11
C PHE A 25 8.65 10.05 6.96
N CYS A 26 7.93 11.17 6.77
CA CYS A 26 8.22 12.43 7.45
C CYS A 26 7.11 12.90 8.41
N GLY A 27 5.96 12.22 8.45
CA GLY A 27 4.80 12.63 9.25
C GLY A 27 4.08 13.89 8.75
N GLY A 28 4.57 14.54 7.70
CA GLY A 28 3.92 15.73 7.12
C GLY A 28 2.58 15.40 6.45
N SER A 29 1.69 16.39 6.37
CA SER A 29 0.40 16.25 5.68
C SER A 29 0.60 16.02 4.18
N VAL A 30 -0.20 15.13 3.62
CA VAL A 30 -0.25 14.82 2.19
C VAL A 30 -1.64 15.16 1.66
N GLU A 31 -1.64 15.93 0.59
CA GLU A 31 -2.84 16.29 -0.16
C GLU A 31 -2.84 15.55 -1.49
N ALA A 32 -4.03 15.37 -2.05
CA ALA A 32 -4.22 14.85 -3.39
C ALA A 32 -5.35 15.57 -4.10
N GLU A 33 -5.18 15.69 -5.40
CA GLU A 33 -6.20 16.21 -6.30
C GLU A 33 -7.01 15.03 -6.87
N ILE A 34 -8.31 15.05 -6.65
CA ILE A 34 -9.24 14.01 -7.04
C ILE A 34 -10.09 14.53 -8.19
N GLY A 35 -9.97 13.87 -9.34
CA GLY A 35 -10.84 14.13 -10.49
C GLY A 35 -12.19 13.44 -10.30
N VAL A 36 -13.23 14.02 -10.91
CA VAL A 36 -14.58 13.46 -10.93
C VAL A 36 -15.18 13.54 -12.33
N THR A 37 -15.80 12.46 -12.79
CA THR A 37 -16.56 12.40 -14.05
C THR A 37 -17.99 12.10 -13.66
N VAL A 38 -18.89 12.98 -14.07
CA VAL A 38 -20.32 12.83 -13.87
C VAL A 38 -20.93 12.38 -15.19
N HIS A 39 -21.39 11.14 -15.26
CA HIS A 39 -22.01 10.63 -16.47
C HIS A 39 -23.46 11.10 -16.58
N GLY A 40 -23.72 12.38 -16.92
CA GLY A 40 -25.04 12.89 -17.35
C GLY A 40 -26.26 12.35 -16.58
N ASP A 41 -26.96 11.37 -17.15
CA ASP A 41 -28.17 10.73 -16.59
C ASP A 41 -27.89 9.57 -15.62
N SER A 42 -26.63 9.17 -15.50
CA SER A 42 -26.17 8.15 -14.58
C SER A 42 -25.82 8.79 -13.23
N PRO A 43 -26.36 8.26 -12.13
CA PRO A 43 -26.04 8.72 -10.78
C PRO A 43 -24.64 8.26 -10.32
N ASN A 44 -23.84 7.67 -11.22
CA ASN A 44 -22.53 7.13 -10.92
C ASN A 44 -21.45 8.17 -11.25
N CYS A 45 -20.80 8.68 -10.21
CA CYS A 45 -19.58 9.47 -10.34
C CYS A 45 -18.38 8.53 -10.29
N TYR A 46 -17.46 8.69 -11.24
CA TYR A 46 -16.14 8.06 -11.18
C TYR A 46 -15.16 9.03 -10.52
N TYR A 47 -14.37 8.57 -9.55
CA TYR A 47 -13.32 9.37 -8.92
C TYR A 47 -11.96 8.74 -9.21
N TRP A 48 -10.93 9.55 -9.43
CA TRP A 48 -9.56 9.09 -9.66
C TRP A 48 -8.57 10.12 -9.14
N TYR A 49 -7.31 9.72 -8.96
CA TYR A 49 -6.24 10.69 -8.76
C TYR A 49 -6.02 11.52 -10.02
N ALA A 50 -6.42 12.80 -10.01
CA ALA A 50 -6.16 13.73 -11.11
C ALA A 50 -4.65 13.98 -11.26
N THR A 51 -3.96 14.06 -10.12
CA THR A 51 -2.50 14.05 -10.02
C THR A 51 -2.06 13.05 -8.97
N HIS A 52 -0.89 12.43 -9.18
CA HIS A 52 -0.34 11.52 -8.18
C HIS A 52 -0.06 12.29 -6.88
N PRO A 53 -0.40 11.71 -5.70
CA PRO A 53 -0.10 12.34 -4.42
C PRO A 53 1.39 12.65 -4.28
N HIS A 54 1.71 13.86 -3.85
CA HIS A 54 3.09 14.30 -3.62
C HIS A 54 3.26 14.79 -2.19
N CYS A 55 4.40 14.44 -1.59
CA CYS A 55 4.72 14.89 -0.25
C CYS A 55 5.44 16.25 -0.40
N PRO A 56 5.02 17.30 0.33
CA PRO A 56 5.70 18.60 0.32
C PRO A 56 7.18 18.54 0.70
N ASN A 57 7.57 17.50 1.48
CA ASN A 57 8.95 17.24 1.87
C ASN A 57 9.71 16.32 0.89
N HIS A 58 9.15 16.08 -0.31
CA HIS A 58 9.75 15.26 -1.37
C HIS A 58 10.05 13.80 -0.98
N CYS A 59 9.32 13.25 0.00
CA CYS A 59 9.39 11.83 0.32
C CYS A 59 8.90 10.97 -0.86
N PRO A 60 9.37 9.72 -1.03
CA PRO A 60 9.09 8.88 -2.18
C PRO A 60 7.67 8.26 -2.16
N ILE A 61 6.66 9.03 -1.78
CA ILE A 61 5.29 8.52 -1.60
C ILE A 61 4.57 8.17 -2.91
N GLY A 62 5.12 8.54 -4.07
CA GLY A 62 4.56 8.17 -5.37
C GLY A 62 4.47 6.65 -5.57
N MET A 63 5.26 5.86 -4.83
CA MET A 63 5.19 4.40 -4.81
C MET A 63 4.25 3.85 -3.72
N LEU A 64 3.42 4.67 -3.08
CA LEU A 64 2.38 4.16 -2.16
C LEU A 64 1.07 3.87 -2.87
N ASN A 65 0.82 4.49 -4.03
CA ASN A 65 -0.54 4.57 -4.53
C ASN A 65 -0.61 4.46 -6.05
N ALA A 66 -1.06 3.29 -6.52
CA ALA A 66 -1.29 3.01 -7.94
C ALA A 66 -2.74 2.64 -8.25
N THR A 67 -3.64 2.60 -7.25
CA THR A 67 -4.99 2.05 -7.44
C THR A 67 -6.07 2.99 -6.91
N ASP A 68 -7.00 3.36 -7.78
CA ASP A 68 -8.21 4.10 -7.38
C ASP A 68 -9.06 3.22 -6.44
N PRO A 69 -9.14 3.52 -5.14
CA PRO A 69 -9.86 2.68 -4.16
C PRO A 69 -11.36 2.61 -4.46
N VAL A 70 -11.88 3.62 -5.15
CA VAL A 70 -13.28 3.70 -5.57
C VAL A 70 -13.66 2.73 -6.68
N ARG A 71 -12.69 2.19 -7.46
CA ARG A 71 -12.98 1.16 -8.48
C ARG A 71 -13.62 -0.11 -7.91
N ARG A 72 -13.41 -0.37 -6.62
CA ARG A 72 -13.98 -1.53 -5.91
C ARG A 72 -15.45 -1.31 -5.51
N TYR A 73 -15.98 -0.11 -5.69
CA TYR A 73 -17.35 0.28 -5.32
C TYR A 73 -18.11 0.71 -6.58
N PRO A 74 -18.91 -0.19 -7.18
CA PRO A 74 -19.62 0.08 -8.43
C PRO A 74 -20.84 1.01 -8.25
N ASP A 75 -21.22 1.29 -7.01
CA ASP A 75 -22.40 2.08 -6.66
C ASP A 75 -22.07 3.56 -6.45
N ARG A 76 -23.11 4.39 -6.55
CA ARG A 76 -23.13 5.85 -6.37
C ARG A 76 -22.27 6.30 -5.18
N LEU A 77 -21.11 6.89 -5.44
CA LEU A 77 -20.28 7.51 -4.41
C LEU A 77 -20.51 9.02 -4.36
N THR A 78 -20.85 9.52 -3.18
CA THR A 78 -20.77 10.97 -2.89
C THR A 78 -19.32 11.39 -2.74
N GLU A 79 -19.03 12.68 -2.95
CA GLU A 79 -17.69 13.25 -2.75
C GLU A 79 -17.14 12.92 -1.35
N GLY A 80 -17.96 13.13 -0.30
CA GLY A 80 -17.56 12.80 1.07
C GLY A 80 -17.26 11.31 1.29
N THR A 81 -17.98 10.41 0.61
CA THR A 81 -17.68 8.98 0.68
C THR A 81 -16.37 8.67 -0.05
N ALA A 82 -16.15 9.26 -1.22
CA ALA A 82 -14.90 9.10 -1.97
C ALA A 82 -13.70 9.59 -1.15
N GLN A 83 -13.79 10.79 -0.56
CA GLN A 83 -12.76 11.35 0.32
C GLN A 83 -12.43 10.40 1.48
N ALA A 84 -13.45 9.87 2.16
CA ALA A 84 -13.26 8.94 3.26
C ALA A 84 -12.56 7.63 2.81
N LEU A 85 -12.91 7.11 1.63
CA LEU A 85 -12.28 5.91 1.07
C LEU A 85 -10.80 6.15 0.71
N TYR A 86 -10.50 7.29 0.06
CA TYR A 86 -9.13 7.67 -0.27
C TYR A 86 -8.26 7.83 0.98
N ALA A 87 -8.76 8.54 2.00
CA ALA A 87 -8.05 8.71 3.28
C ALA A 87 -7.87 7.37 4.02
N ALA A 88 -8.87 6.49 3.97
CA ALA A 88 -8.80 5.17 4.62
C ALA A 88 -7.79 4.23 3.94
N GLU A 89 -7.76 4.17 2.61
CA GLU A 89 -6.76 3.37 1.88
C GLU A 89 -5.36 3.94 2.10
N TRP A 90 -5.20 5.26 2.01
CA TRP A 90 -3.95 5.96 2.31
C TRP A 90 -3.41 5.60 3.71
N LYS A 91 -4.28 5.70 4.73
CA LYS A 91 -3.91 5.34 6.10
C LYS A 91 -3.47 3.88 6.20
N ARG A 92 -4.22 2.96 5.58
CA ARG A 92 -3.89 1.53 5.60
C ARG A 92 -2.51 1.25 5.01
N ASP A 93 -2.20 1.85 3.87
CA ASP A 93 -0.91 1.68 3.19
C ASP A 93 0.22 2.33 3.99
N CYS A 94 0.00 3.51 4.57
CA CYS A 94 0.97 4.16 5.43
C CYS A 94 1.26 3.35 6.69
N ASP A 95 0.25 2.74 7.32
CA ASP A 95 0.43 1.91 8.51
C ASP A 95 1.28 0.67 8.21
N LEU A 96 1.10 0.04 7.04
CA LEU A 96 1.94 -1.08 6.58
C LEU A 96 3.39 -0.67 6.37
N VAL A 97 3.63 0.53 5.85
CA VAL A 97 4.98 1.03 5.53
C VAL A 97 5.71 1.56 6.75
N ARG A 98 5.00 2.19 7.70
CA ARG A 98 5.58 2.69 8.96
C ARG A 98 6.09 1.57 9.85
N ALA A 99 5.33 0.48 9.92
CA ALA A 99 5.61 -0.62 10.82
C ALA A 99 5.47 -1.97 10.10
N PRO A 100 6.35 -2.28 9.14
CA PRO A 100 6.35 -3.59 8.53
C PRO A 100 6.67 -4.64 9.59
N ARG A 101 6.12 -5.84 9.43
CA ARG A 101 6.32 -6.95 10.37
C ARG A 101 7.81 -7.23 10.59
N THR A 102 8.23 -7.52 11.82
CA THR A 102 9.61 -7.89 12.12
C THR A 102 10.00 -9.26 11.56
N CYS A 103 11.30 -9.52 11.46
CA CYS A 103 11.80 -10.81 10.98
C CYS A 103 11.45 -11.94 11.96
N PRO A 104 10.73 -12.99 11.53
CA PRO A 104 10.36 -14.09 12.41
C PRO A 104 11.53 -15.01 12.79
N ARG A 105 12.69 -14.89 12.13
CA ARG A 105 13.89 -15.68 12.45
C ARG A 105 14.72 -15.04 13.57
N CYS A 106 14.99 -13.73 13.46
CA CYS A 106 15.90 -13.03 14.35
C CYS A 106 15.24 -11.94 15.21
N GLY A 107 13.95 -11.64 15.00
CA GLY A 107 13.24 -10.56 15.67
C GLY A 107 13.62 -9.15 15.20
N GLY A 108 14.59 -9.03 14.29
CA GLY A 108 15.10 -7.75 13.81
C GLY A 108 14.07 -6.97 12.97
N ALA A 109 14.27 -5.65 12.93
CA ALA A 109 13.56 -4.77 12.02
C ALA A 109 13.87 -5.14 10.56
N VAL A 110 12.94 -4.78 9.67
CA VAL A 110 13.08 -4.94 8.22
C VAL A 110 13.21 -3.58 7.58
N GLU A 111 13.88 -3.53 6.44
CA GLU A 111 14.28 -2.30 5.80
C GLU A 111 13.86 -2.29 4.34
N PHE A 112 13.46 -1.12 3.87
CA PHE A 112 13.33 -0.86 2.44
C PHE A 112 14.71 -0.54 1.86
N LYS A 113 15.05 -1.16 0.74
CA LYS A 113 16.36 -1.00 0.09
C LYS A 113 16.22 -1.01 -1.43
N GLU A 114 16.92 -0.11 -2.10
CA GLU A 114 17.07 -0.17 -3.56
C GLU A 114 18.07 -1.28 -3.95
N ASN A 115 17.73 -2.08 -4.96
CA ASN A 115 18.54 -3.21 -5.41
C ASN A 115 19.60 -2.85 -6.47
N GLY A 116 19.82 -1.56 -6.75
CA GLY A 116 20.76 -1.07 -7.75
C GLY A 116 20.31 -1.21 -9.20
N ALA A 117 19.15 -1.84 -9.44
CA ALA A 117 18.48 -1.89 -10.74
C ALA A 117 17.24 -0.97 -10.77
N GLY A 118 17.16 0.01 -9.85
CA GLY A 118 16.04 0.93 -9.71
C GLY A 118 14.80 0.34 -9.04
N TRP A 119 14.86 -0.89 -8.52
CA TRP A 119 13.73 -1.50 -7.81
C TRP A 119 13.92 -1.44 -6.30
N VAL A 120 12.84 -1.18 -5.58
CA VAL A 120 12.81 -1.27 -4.11
C VAL A 120 12.47 -2.69 -3.68
N MET A 121 13.16 -3.15 -2.65
CA MET A 121 12.93 -4.40 -1.95
C MET A 121 12.60 -4.10 -0.49
N LEU A 122 11.91 -5.03 0.16
CA LEU A 122 11.72 -5.03 1.61
C LEU A 122 12.26 -6.34 2.18
N GLY A 123 12.96 -6.30 3.31
CA GLY A 123 13.51 -7.52 3.88
C GLY A 123 14.30 -7.33 5.16
N CYS A 124 14.75 -8.45 5.71
CA CYS A 124 15.59 -8.48 6.88
C CYS A 124 17.06 -8.53 6.46
N PRO A 125 17.86 -7.47 6.72
CA PRO A 125 19.28 -7.48 6.36
C PRO A 125 20.08 -8.51 7.15
N GLY A 126 19.74 -8.76 8.41
CA GLY A 126 20.45 -9.72 9.26
C GLY A 126 20.25 -11.20 8.88
N CYS A 127 19.16 -11.52 8.17
CA CYS A 127 18.90 -12.88 7.67
C CYS A 127 19.03 -13.00 6.15
N ASP A 128 19.37 -11.91 5.45
CA ASP A 128 19.39 -11.81 3.99
C ASP A 128 18.10 -12.31 3.31
N GLU A 129 16.95 -12.05 3.94
CA GLU A 129 15.64 -12.47 3.46
C GLU A 129 14.91 -11.26 2.87
N TRP A 130 14.71 -11.25 1.56
CA TRP A 130 14.12 -10.13 0.84
C TRP A 130 12.88 -10.54 0.04
N VAL A 131 11.93 -9.62 -0.11
CA VAL A 131 10.87 -9.65 -1.13
C VAL A 131 11.17 -8.61 -2.20
N ARG A 132 10.91 -8.99 -3.46
CA ARG A 132 11.23 -8.20 -4.67
C ARG A 132 10.03 -7.97 -5.56
N HIS A 133 8.87 -8.49 -5.18
CA HIS A 133 7.63 -8.39 -5.94
C HIS A 133 6.73 -7.39 -5.23
N GLY A 134 6.34 -6.33 -5.94
CA GLY A 134 5.50 -5.27 -5.41
C GLY A 134 5.66 -4.01 -6.25
N ASP A 135 4.55 -3.50 -6.76
CA ASP A 135 4.52 -2.26 -7.52
C ASP A 135 4.53 -1.04 -6.58
N THR A 136 4.19 -1.26 -5.30
CA THR A 136 4.16 -0.24 -4.25
C THR A 136 4.91 -0.66 -2.98
N PHE A 137 5.27 0.31 -2.14
CA PHE A 137 5.82 0.04 -0.80
C PHE A 137 4.85 -0.79 0.07
N ALA A 138 3.55 -0.55 -0.06
CA ALA A 138 2.52 -1.29 0.66
C ALA A 138 2.43 -2.75 0.17
N ASP A 139 2.58 -2.99 -1.14
CA ASP A 139 2.62 -4.35 -1.69
C ASP A 139 3.86 -5.11 -1.21
N LEU A 140 5.02 -4.46 -1.20
CA LEU A 140 6.22 -5.05 -0.60
C LEU A 140 5.99 -5.43 0.87
N ALA A 141 5.33 -4.57 1.65
CA ALA A 141 4.98 -4.86 3.04
C ALA A 141 4.02 -6.05 3.20
N ARG A 142 3.02 -6.17 2.31
CA ARG A 142 2.10 -7.32 2.27
C ARG A 142 2.81 -8.62 1.90
N GLU A 143 3.65 -8.59 0.86
CA GLU A 143 4.45 -9.72 0.42
C GLU A 143 5.42 -10.18 1.51
N TRP A 144 6.03 -9.23 2.23
CA TRP A 144 6.86 -9.54 3.38
C TRP A 144 6.06 -10.21 4.51
N ASP A 145 4.86 -9.73 4.84
CA ASP A 145 4.02 -10.38 5.86
C ASP A 145 3.64 -11.82 5.45
N GLY A 146 3.30 -12.04 4.17
CA GLY A 146 3.06 -13.38 3.63
C GLY A 146 4.28 -14.29 3.76
N LYS A 147 5.46 -13.80 3.36
CA LYS A 147 6.73 -14.53 3.50
C LYS A 147 7.05 -14.83 4.97
N ALA A 148 6.88 -13.85 5.86
CA ALA A 148 7.12 -13.99 7.30
C ALA A 148 6.23 -15.06 7.93
N LYS A 149 4.92 -15.06 7.63
CA LYS A 149 3.98 -16.12 8.06
C LYS A 149 4.43 -17.50 7.60
N GLY A 150 4.92 -17.61 6.35
CA GLY A 150 5.48 -18.85 5.82
C GLY A 150 6.73 -19.33 6.56
N ILE A 151 7.61 -18.40 6.97
CA ILE A 151 8.79 -18.73 7.78
C ILE A 151 8.37 -19.21 9.17
N GLU A 152 7.45 -18.51 9.84
CA GLU A 152 6.94 -18.93 11.16
C GLU A 152 6.32 -20.33 11.12
N ALA A 153 5.52 -20.63 10.10
CA ALA A 153 4.92 -21.96 9.93
C ALA A 153 6.00 -23.06 9.82
N ARG A 154 7.07 -22.80 9.06
CA ARG A 154 8.20 -23.74 8.93
C ARG A 154 8.97 -23.89 10.24
N LEU A 155 9.22 -22.80 10.98
CA LEU A 155 9.88 -22.84 12.28
C LEU A 155 9.07 -23.65 13.30
N ARG A 156 7.75 -23.44 13.37
CA ARG A 156 6.84 -24.22 14.23
C ARG A 156 6.83 -25.69 13.88
N LYS A 157 6.77 -26.04 12.58
CA LYS A 157 6.84 -27.44 12.14
C LYS A 157 8.17 -28.10 12.51
N GLY A 158 9.28 -27.39 12.33
CA GLY A 158 10.61 -27.86 12.73
C GLY A 158 10.75 -28.06 14.24
N ALA A 159 10.17 -27.18 15.06
CA ALA A 159 10.16 -27.33 16.51
C ALA A 159 9.41 -28.59 16.95
N LYS A 160 8.19 -28.81 16.43
CA LYS A 160 7.41 -30.03 16.69
C LYS A 160 8.15 -31.31 16.27
N GLY A 161 8.83 -31.28 15.13
CA GLY A 161 9.63 -32.42 14.66
C GLY A 161 10.78 -32.76 15.62
N ARG A 162 11.47 -31.74 16.16
CA ARG A 162 12.54 -31.94 17.15
C ARG A 162 12.01 -32.47 18.48
N GLU A 163 10.89 -31.96 18.94
CA GLU A 163 10.22 -32.44 20.16
C GLU A 163 9.81 -33.91 20.03
N LEU A 164 9.18 -34.29 18.92
CA LEU A 164 8.82 -35.69 18.65
C LEU A 164 10.06 -36.60 18.57
N ALA A 165 11.13 -36.14 17.92
CA ALA A 165 12.39 -36.91 17.84
C ALA A 165 13.03 -37.10 19.23
N ALA A 166 12.97 -36.10 20.10
CA ALA A 166 13.45 -36.21 21.48
C ALA A 166 12.64 -37.25 22.27
N MET A 167 11.31 -37.20 22.20
CA MET A 167 10.43 -38.17 22.87
C MET A 167 10.69 -39.61 22.40
N LEU A 168 10.90 -39.83 21.10
CA LEU A 168 11.20 -41.16 20.57
C LEU A 168 12.56 -41.67 21.05
N ASN A 169 13.59 -40.81 21.10
CA ASN A 169 14.91 -41.20 21.59
C ASN A 169 14.90 -41.57 23.08
N GLU A 170 14.10 -40.87 23.89
CA GLU A 170 13.91 -41.18 25.32
C GLU A 170 13.10 -42.47 25.54
N SER A 171 12.23 -42.84 24.59
CA SER A 171 11.43 -44.06 24.65
C SER A 171 12.22 -45.34 24.30
N HIS A 172 13.43 -45.17 23.76
CA HIS A 172 14.34 -46.25 23.37
C HIS A 172 15.61 -46.34 24.25
N SER A 173 15.66 -45.57 25.35
CA SER A 173 16.70 -45.64 26.39
C SER A 173 16.17 -46.34 27.63
#